data_AF-A0AAW0UX25-F1
#
_entry.id   AF-A0AAW0UX25-F1
#
_cell.length_a   1.000
_cell.length_b   1.000
_cell.length_c   1.000
_cell.angle_alpha   90.00
_cell.angle_beta   90.00
_cell.angle_gamma   90.00
#
_symmetry.space_group_name_H-M   'P 1'
#
loop_
_entity.id
_entity.type
_entity.pdbx_description
1 polymer ?
#
loop_
_entity_poly.entity_id
_entity_poly.type
_entity_poly.pdbx_seq_one_letter_code
_entity_poly.pdbx_strand_id
1 'polypeptide(L)'
;MEVNVAPAVAIKVRSQVQCVEFSPFEWSQGLLAVGLPTSVAVFTVKLKEEGNGSSGDEYEQVWEWHASSQPVSIAWSPSSTLRAAPACLQVAVASADHKVRQISSDLGESNVVQEILSHTDFVNSVTYNGDSGSLVASAGDDLTAQGVGQLLADTDFKVPLNITRNGGSLPPR
;
A
#
# COMPACT_ATOMS: atom_id res chain seq x y z
N MET A 1 29.04 -17.65 11.47
CA MET A 1 29.46 -16.72 10.40
C MET A 1 28.26 -15.84 10.13
N GLU A 2 28.30 -14.60 10.60
CA GLU A 2 27.24 -13.62 10.34
C GLU A 2 27.50 -13.06 8.94
N VAL A 3 26.62 -13.37 8.00
CA VAL A 3 26.77 -12.91 6.62
C VAL A 3 26.30 -11.46 6.59
N ASN A 4 27.22 -10.53 6.79
CA ASN A 4 26.96 -9.11 6.59
C ASN A 4 26.91 -8.83 5.09
N VAL A 5 25.76 -9.13 4.48
CA VAL A 5 25.50 -8.77 3.08
C VAL A 5 25.09 -7.30 3.08
N ALA A 6 25.91 -6.46 2.45
CA ALA A 6 25.56 -5.07 2.24
C ALA A 6 24.25 -4.98 1.43
N PRO A 7 23.33 -4.04 1.76
CA PRO A 7 22.07 -3.92 1.04
C PRO A 7 22.34 -3.59 -0.44
N ALA A 8 21.59 -4.21 -1.33
CA ALA A 8 21.74 -4.01 -2.78
C ALA A 8 21.38 -2.58 -3.22
N VAL A 9 20.45 -1.92 -2.51
CA VAL A 9 20.03 -0.53 -2.74
C VAL A 9 19.65 0.09 -1.39
N ALA A 10 20.04 1.36 -1.14
CA ALA A 10 19.68 2.10 0.06
C ALA A 10 19.01 3.44 -0.29
N ILE A 11 17.68 3.51 -0.11
CA ILE A 11 16.89 4.72 -0.40
C ILE A 11 16.95 5.67 0.79
N LYS A 12 17.51 6.86 0.59
CA LYS A 12 17.51 7.90 1.61
C LYS A 12 16.17 8.64 1.61
N VAL A 13 15.50 8.61 2.76
CA VAL A 13 14.25 9.34 2.99
C VAL A 13 14.42 10.43 4.04
N ARG A 14 13.53 11.41 4.03
CA ARG A 14 13.62 12.61 4.89
C ARG A 14 13.11 12.41 6.32
N SER A 15 12.44 11.30 6.61
CA SER A 15 11.80 11.06 7.90
C SER A 15 11.66 9.55 8.18
N GLN A 16 11.14 9.21 9.36
CA GLN A 16 10.89 7.83 9.75
C GLN A 16 9.83 7.19 8.85
N VAL A 17 10.19 6.07 8.24
CA VAL A 17 9.28 5.26 7.43
C VAL A 17 8.23 4.60 8.32
N GLN A 18 6.97 4.79 7.98
CA GLN A 18 5.82 4.23 8.70
C GLN A 18 5.32 2.95 8.06
N CYS A 19 5.24 2.94 6.73
CA CYS A 19 4.86 1.77 5.95
C CYS A 19 5.54 1.83 4.58
N VAL A 20 5.70 0.67 3.95
CA VAL A 20 6.27 0.53 2.60
C VAL A 20 5.51 -0.54 1.84
N GLU A 21 5.39 -0.35 0.53
CA GLU A 21 4.77 -1.36 -0.33
C GLU A 21 5.32 -1.28 -1.75
N PHE A 22 5.89 -2.38 -2.24
CA PHE A 22 6.20 -2.53 -3.65
C PHE A 22 4.92 -2.77 -4.45
N SER A 23 4.84 -2.20 -5.65
CA SER A 23 3.76 -2.55 -6.56
C SER A 23 3.81 -4.05 -6.86
N PRO A 24 2.71 -4.79 -6.62
CA PRO A 24 2.66 -6.22 -6.91
C PRO A 24 2.39 -6.50 -8.40
N PHE A 25 2.16 -5.47 -9.23
CA PHE A 25 1.70 -5.63 -10.61
C PHE A 25 2.84 -5.59 -11.63
N GLU A 26 2.73 -6.42 -12.67
CA GLU A 26 3.76 -6.56 -13.71
C GLU A 26 4.09 -5.26 -14.44
N TRP A 27 3.08 -4.45 -14.72
CA TRP A 27 3.21 -3.20 -15.48
C TRP A 27 3.68 -2.00 -14.64
N SER A 28 3.72 -2.13 -13.32
CA SER A 28 4.31 -1.16 -12.40
C SER A 28 5.44 -1.76 -11.54
N GLN A 29 6.07 -2.85 -12.02
CA GLN A 29 7.24 -3.43 -11.39
C GLN A 29 8.34 -2.41 -11.15
N GLY A 30 8.87 -2.42 -9.93
CA GLY A 30 9.90 -1.50 -9.47
C GLY A 30 9.37 -0.23 -8.82
N LEU A 31 8.06 0.01 -8.80
CA LEU A 31 7.50 1.10 -7.98
C LEU A 31 7.47 0.70 -6.51
N LEU A 32 7.95 1.59 -5.66
CA LEU A 32 7.92 1.47 -4.20
C LEU A 32 7.20 2.68 -3.62
N ALA A 33 6.11 2.44 -2.92
CA ALA A 33 5.43 3.45 -2.12
C ALA A 33 6.02 3.45 -0.71
N VAL A 34 6.27 4.64 -0.17
CA VAL A 34 6.83 4.86 1.15
C VAL A 34 5.95 5.86 1.89
N GLY A 35 5.30 5.41 2.97
CA GLY A 35 4.58 6.26 3.90
C GLY A 35 5.53 6.90 4.90
N LEU A 36 5.52 8.23 4.94
CA LEU A 36 6.20 9.10 5.91
C LEU A 36 5.15 9.77 6.81
N PRO A 37 5.53 10.37 7.95
CA PRO A 37 4.56 10.92 8.91
C PRO A 37 3.62 11.99 8.32
N THR A 38 4.06 12.69 7.27
CA THR A 38 3.33 13.81 6.64
C THR A 38 3.20 13.67 5.13
N SER A 39 3.62 12.55 4.55
CA SER A 39 3.53 12.34 3.09
C SER A 39 3.60 10.87 2.70
N VAL A 40 3.19 10.59 1.47
CA VAL A 40 3.49 9.34 0.77
C VAL A 40 4.36 9.69 -0.43
N ALA A 41 5.54 9.08 -0.52
CA ALA A 41 6.45 9.23 -1.65
C ALA A 41 6.50 7.93 -2.45
N VAL A 42 6.58 8.05 -3.77
CA VAL A 42 6.75 6.90 -4.66
C VAL A 42 8.09 7.00 -5.37
N PHE A 43 8.81 5.88 -5.35
CA PHE A 43 10.11 5.72 -5.98
C PHE A 43 10.04 4.68 -7.08
N THR A 44 10.77 4.91 -8.18
CA THR A 44 11.13 3.85 -9.12
C THR A 44 12.47 3.27 -8.68
N VAL A 45 12.51 1.97 -8.41
CA VAL A 45 13.69 1.22 -7.98
C VAL A 45 14.14 0.32 -9.13
N LYS A 46 15.37 0.48 -9.57
CA LYS A 46 16.00 -0.34 -10.61
C LYS A 46 16.86 -1.39 -9.92
N LEU A 47 16.31 -2.59 -9.75
CA LEU A 47 17.09 -3.72 -9.28
C LEU A 47 18.05 -4.13 -10.41
N LYS A 48 19.35 -4.07 -10.13
CA LYS A 48 20.38 -4.44 -11.09
C LYS A 48 20.41 -5.96 -11.25
N GLU A 49 20.04 -6.46 -12.43
CA GLU A 49 20.32 -7.85 -12.78
C GLU A 49 21.84 -8.04 -12.92
N GLU A 50 22.33 -9.16 -12.40
CA GLU A 50 23.74 -9.51 -12.36
C GLU A 50 24.27 -9.72 -13.79
N GLY A 51 24.77 -8.66 -14.42
CA GLY A 51 25.36 -8.76 -15.76
C GLY A 51 25.44 -7.49 -16.61
N ASN A 52 24.75 -6.39 -16.25
CA ASN A 52 24.80 -5.17 -17.07
C ASN A 52 25.35 -3.97 -16.27
N GLY A 53 26.51 -3.48 -16.69
CA GLY A 53 27.25 -2.39 -16.04
C GLY A 53 26.66 -1.01 -16.28
N SER A 54 25.38 -0.78 -16.02
CA SER A 54 24.83 0.59 -16.01
C SER A 54 25.15 1.26 -14.66
N SER A 55 25.77 2.43 -14.73
CA SER A 55 26.10 3.31 -13.60
C SER A 55 24.96 4.30 -13.32
N GLY A 56 23.71 3.91 -13.57
CA GLY A 56 22.55 4.76 -13.34
C GLY A 56 22.14 4.77 -11.87
N ASP A 57 21.36 5.78 -11.47
CA ASP A 57 20.76 5.83 -10.14
C ASP A 57 19.90 4.58 -9.91
N GLU A 58 20.17 3.89 -8.80
CA GLU A 58 19.48 2.66 -8.38
C GLU A 58 18.01 2.93 -8.02
N TYR A 59 17.67 4.19 -7.72
CA TYR A 59 16.31 4.63 -7.46
C TYR A 59 16.08 6.10 -7.81
N GLU A 60 14.84 6.48 -8.08
CA GLU A 60 14.42 7.84 -8.38
C GLU A 60 13.06 8.13 -7.73
N GLN A 61 12.89 9.28 -7.07
CA GLN A 61 11.58 9.71 -6.57
C GLN A 61 10.77 10.29 -7.73
N VAL A 62 9.61 9.70 -8.02
CA VAL A 62 8.76 10.09 -9.16
C VAL A 62 7.50 10.83 -8.76
N TRP A 63 7.07 10.70 -7.49
CA TRP A 63 5.85 11.32 -7.02
C TRP A 63 5.85 11.50 -5.50
N GLU A 64 5.14 12.52 -5.03
CA GLU A 64 4.88 12.75 -3.61
C GLU A 64 3.51 13.38 -3.39
N TRP A 65 2.79 12.87 -2.39
CA TRP A 65 1.56 13.44 -1.87
C TRP A 65 1.69 13.79 -0.39
N HIS A 66 1.31 15.02 -0.03
CA HIS A 66 1.27 15.47 1.36
C HIS A 66 -0.02 15.00 2.04
N ALA A 67 0.14 14.13 3.03
CA ALA A 67 -0.97 13.54 3.75
C ALA A 67 -1.44 14.47 4.88
N SER A 68 -2.75 14.54 5.10
CA SER A 68 -3.32 15.27 6.24
C SER A 68 -3.20 14.51 7.56
N SER A 69 -2.91 13.21 7.50
CA SER A 69 -2.72 12.32 8.64
C SER A 69 -1.69 11.25 8.28
N GLN A 70 -1.05 10.69 9.30
CA GLN A 70 0.02 9.70 9.16
C GLN A 70 -0.49 8.45 8.42
N PRO A 71 0.14 8.06 7.28
CA PRO A 71 -0.12 6.79 6.62
C PRO A 71 0.26 5.62 7.53
N VAL A 72 -0.63 4.64 7.64
CA VAL A 72 -0.41 3.39 8.39
C VAL A 72 -0.30 2.18 7.47
N SER A 73 -1.02 2.17 6.35
CA SER A 73 -0.96 1.12 5.33
C SER A 73 -1.18 1.73 3.95
N ILE A 74 -0.50 1.18 2.95
CA ILE A 74 -0.67 1.55 1.54
C ILE A 74 -1.12 0.29 0.79
N ALA A 75 -1.89 0.48 -0.29
CA ALA A 75 -2.21 -0.55 -1.26
C ALA A 75 -2.12 0.01 -2.69
N TRP A 76 -1.48 -0.71 -3.60
CA TRP A 76 -1.44 -0.35 -5.03
C TRP A 76 -2.71 -0.76 -5.78
N SER A 77 -3.24 0.10 -6.63
CA SER A 77 -4.26 -0.27 -7.61
C SER A 77 -3.62 -0.90 -8.86
N PRO A 78 -4.24 -1.94 -9.46
CA PRO A 78 -3.78 -2.49 -10.74
C PRO A 78 -3.89 -1.47 -11.87
N SER A 79 -4.61 -0.37 -11.71
CA SER A 79 -4.63 0.69 -12.72
C SER A 79 -3.33 1.51 -12.76
N SER A 80 -2.41 1.31 -11.82
CA SER A 80 -1.15 2.06 -11.74
C SER A 80 -0.15 1.61 -12.80
N THR A 81 0.19 2.49 -13.75
CA THR A 81 1.19 2.28 -14.79
C THR A 81 1.98 3.55 -15.07
N LEU A 82 3.32 3.46 -15.06
CA LEU A 82 4.19 4.56 -15.52
C LEU A 82 4.81 4.28 -16.89
N ARG A 83 4.67 3.04 -17.39
CA ARG A 83 5.29 2.60 -18.66
C ARG A 83 4.39 2.83 -19.86
N ALA A 84 3.08 2.82 -19.66
CA ALA A 84 2.10 3.08 -20.70
C ALA A 84 1.56 4.51 -20.58
N ALA A 85 1.27 5.14 -21.73
CA ALA A 85 0.60 6.44 -21.78
C ALA A 85 -0.94 6.24 -21.88
N PRO A 86 -1.74 6.98 -21.09
CA PRO A 86 -1.33 7.95 -20.09
C PRO A 86 -0.77 7.28 -18.82
N ALA A 87 0.27 7.87 -18.24
CA ALA A 87 0.76 7.44 -16.96
C ALA A 87 -0.32 7.69 -15.90
N CYS A 88 -0.51 6.73 -15.00
CA CYS A 88 -1.47 6.80 -13.93
C CYS A 88 -0.85 6.15 -12.70
N LEU A 89 -0.88 6.85 -11.58
CA LEU A 89 -0.49 6.35 -10.27
C LEU A 89 -1.73 6.36 -9.39
N GLN A 90 -2.15 5.19 -8.95
CA GLN A 90 -3.31 5.05 -8.09
C GLN A 90 -3.00 4.15 -6.89
N VAL A 91 -3.09 4.75 -5.71
CA VAL A 91 -2.82 4.08 -4.43
C VAL A 91 -3.93 4.36 -3.46
N ALA A 92 -4.19 3.41 -2.56
CA ALA A 92 -5.00 3.64 -1.39
C ALA A 92 -4.13 3.75 -0.15
N VAL A 93 -4.49 4.68 0.72
CA VAL A 93 -3.76 4.98 1.92
C VAL A 93 -4.74 4.93 3.08
N ALA A 94 -4.51 3.99 3.99
CA ALA A 94 -5.11 4.03 5.31
C ALA A 94 -4.29 4.96 6.19
N SER A 95 -4.96 5.80 6.97
CA SER A 95 -4.32 6.81 7.81
C SER A 95 -4.73 6.66 9.28
N ALA A 96 -3.92 7.25 10.17
CA ALA A 96 -4.16 7.26 11.61
C ALA A 96 -5.42 8.05 12.04
N ASP A 97 -6.10 8.74 11.11
CA ASP A 97 -7.40 9.38 11.33
C ASP A 97 -8.58 8.47 10.99
N HIS A 98 -8.33 7.15 10.93
CA HIS A 98 -9.29 6.07 10.69
C HIS A 98 -9.95 6.13 9.30
N LYS A 99 -9.40 6.92 8.38
CA LYS A 99 -9.90 7.07 7.02
C LYS A 99 -9.04 6.31 6.04
N VAL A 100 -9.68 5.79 5.00
CA VAL A 100 -9.01 5.24 3.82
C VAL A 100 -9.25 6.21 2.67
N ARG A 101 -8.16 6.63 2.04
CA ARG A 101 -8.19 7.56 0.91
C ARG A 101 -7.62 6.89 -0.32
N GLN A 102 -8.32 6.99 -1.44
CA GLN A 102 -7.77 6.69 -2.75
C GLN A 102 -7.16 7.97 -3.33
N ILE A 103 -5.90 7.88 -3.73
CA ILE A 103 -5.19 8.94 -4.42
C ILE A 103 -4.92 8.48 -5.85
N SER A 104 -5.30 9.30 -6.82
CA SER A 104 -5.02 9.09 -8.24
C SER A 104 -4.28 10.31 -8.78
N SER A 105 -3.17 10.07 -9.48
CA SER A 105 -2.34 11.10 -10.09
C SER A 105 -1.97 10.69 -11.51
N ASP A 106 -1.93 11.66 -12.42
CA ASP A 106 -1.40 11.49 -13.78
C ASP A 106 0.11 11.77 -13.85
N LEU A 107 0.79 11.86 -12.69
CA LEU A 107 2.16 12.37 -12.54
C LEU A 107 2.37 13.80 -13.05
N GLY A 108 1.29 14.51 -13.37
CA GLY A 108 1.31 15.93 -13.69
C GLY A 108 1.12 16.78 -12.44
N GLU A 109 0.37 17.87 -12.58
CA GLU A 109 0.10 18.78 -11.47
C GLU A 109 -1.14 18.38 -10.64
N SER A 110 -1.92 17.40 -11.11
CA SER A 110 -3.20 17.06 -10.49
C SER A 110 -3.13 15.76 -9.67
N ASN A 111 -3.48 15.89 -8.39
CA ASN A 111 -3.74 14.75 -7.52
C ASN A 111 -5.22 14.78 -7.12
N VAL A 112 -5.96 13.74 -7.51
CA VAL A 112 -7.33 13.53 -7.05
C VAL A 112 -7.29 12.67 -5.81
N VAL A 113 -7.79 13.21 -4.70
CA VAL A 113 -7.91 12.49 -3.42
C VAL A 113 -9.38 12.28 -3.12
N GLN A 114 -9.77 11.03 -2.90
CA GLN A 114 -11.11 10.63 -2.54
C GLN A 114 -11.10 9.83 -1.24
N GLU A 115 -11.93 10.22 -0.28
CA GLU A 115 -12.19 9.40 0.89
C GLU A 115 -13.19 8.31 0.50
N ILE A 116 -12.77 7.05 0.60
CA ILE A 116 -13.54 5.90 0.12
C ILE A 116 -14.18 5.12 1.27
N LEU A 117 -13.51 5.07 2.43
CA LEU A 117 -13.99 4.37 3.63
C LEU A 117 -13.57 5.15 4.88
N SER A 118 -14.36 4.98 5.94
CA SER A 118 -14.06 5.48 7.27
C SER A 118 -14.36 4.39 8.29
N HIS A 119 -13.39 4.08 9.13
CA HIS A 119 -13.53 3.22 10.28
C HIS A 119 -13.79 4.06 11.53
N THR A 120 -14.41 3.46 12.55
CA THR A 120 -14.59 4.14 13.85
C THR A 120 -13.36 4.00 14.75
N ASP A 121 -12.46 3.08 14.42
CA ASP A 121 -11.19 2.80 15.11
C ASP A 121 -10.05 2.58 14.10
N PHE A 122 -8.85 2.28 14.59
CA PHE A 122 -7.64 2.13 13.77
C PHE A 122 -7.83 1.17 12.59
N VAL A 123 -7.38 1.60 11.41
CA VAL A 123 -7.31 0.75 10.22
C VAL A 123 -5.95 0.05 10.22
N ASN A 124 -5.97 -1.27 10.23
CA ASN A 124 -4.77 -2.09 10.30
C ASN A 124 -4.20 -2.41 8.91
N SER A 125 -5.06 -2.57 7.91
CA SER A 125 -4.64 -2.97 6.56
C SER A 125 -5.63 -2.48 5.53
N VAL A 126 -5.12 -2.21 4.31
CA VAL A 126 -5.92 -1.95 3.12
C VAL A 126 -5.38 -2.80 1.97
N THR A 127 -6.24 -3.27 1.06
CA THR A 127 -5.82 -4.00 -0.15
C THR A 127 -6.72 -3.73 -1.34
N TYR A 128 -6.13 -3.74 -2.53
CA TYR A 128 -6.87 -3.83 -3.79
C TYR A 128 -7.09 -5.29 -4.20
N ASN A 129 -8.14 -5.52 -4.98
CA ASN A 129 -8.28 -6.76 -5.74
C ASN A 129 -7.57 -6.59 -7.09
N GLY A 130 -6.61 -7.47 -7.35
CA GLY A 130 -5.78 -7.44 -8.56
C GLY A 130 -6.54 -7.74 -9.86
N ASP A 131 -7.65 -8.47 -9.79
CA ASP A 131 -8.41 -8.87 -11.00
C ASP A 131 -9.42 -7.80 -11.43
N SER A 132 -10.09 -7.15 -10.48
CA SER A 132 -11.16 -6.18 -10.77
C SER A 132 -10.73 -4.71 -10.62
N GLY A 133 -9.57 -4.45 -10.01
CA GLY A 133 -9.08 -3.10 -9.71
C GLY A 133 -9.93 -2.29 -8.74
N SER A 134 -10.91 -2.92 -8.10
CA SER A 134 -11.67 -2.33 -7.02
C SER A 134 -10.92 -2.47 -5.70
N LEU A 135 -11.04 -1.46 -4.84
CA LEU A 135 -10.50 -1.54 -3.48
C LEU A 135 -11.39 -2.44 -2.64
N VAL A 136 -10.85 -3.54 -2.15
CA VAL A 136 -11.69 -4.68 -1.76
C VAL A 136 -11.78 -4.90 -0.24
N ALA A 137 -10.78 -4.51 0.55
CA ALA A 137 -10.90 -4.64 1.99
C ALA A 137 -10.04 -3.64 2.75
N SER A 138 -10.63 -3.02 3.76
CA SER A 138 -9.95 -2.45 4.91
C SER A 138 -10.44 -3.16 6.17
N ALA A 139 -9.50 -3.53 7.05
CA ALA A 139 -9.80 -4.16 8.33
C ALA A 139 -9.33 -3.25 9.46
N GLY A 140 -10.16 -3.03 10.47
CA GLY A 140 -9.84 -2.19 11.61
C GLY A 140 -10.16 -2.81 12.96
N ASP A 141 -9.72 -2.14 14.03
CA ASP A 141 -9.97 -2.55 15.42
C ASP A 141 -11.44 -2.35 15.84
N ASP A 142 -12.24 -1.68 15.01
CA ASP A 142 -13.69 -1.55 15.15
C ASP A 142 -14.45 -2.87 14.89
N LEU A 143 -13.73 -3.97 14.75
CA LEU A 143 -14.23 -5.31 14.45
C LEU A 143 -14.97 -5.37 13.11
N THR A 144 -14.73 -4.40 12.22
CA THR A 144 -15.33 -4.37 10.88
C THR A 144 -14.28 -4.58 9.79
N ALA A 145 -14.71 -5.27 8.74
CA ALA A 145 -14.03 -5.28 7.45
C ALA A 145 -14.95 -4.61 6.43
N GLN A 146 -14.47 -3.56 5.76
CA GLN A 146 -15.24 -2.79 4.79
C GLN A 146 -14.60 -2.89 3.40
N GLY A 147 -15.41 -2.98 2.35
CA GLY A 147 -14.97 -2.99 0.96
C GLY A 147 -15.83 -2.03 0.14
N VAL A 148 -15.26 -1.44 -0.92
CA VAL A 148 -15.99 -0.57 -1.85
C VAL A 148 -16.18 -1.29 -3.19
N GLY A 149 -17.42 -1.69 -3.48
CA GLY A 149 -17.82 -2.38 -4.71
C GLY A 149 -18.71 -3.61 -4.46
N GLN A 150 -19.21 -4.23 -5.54
CA GLN A 150 -20.16 -5.36 -5.59
C GLN A 150 -19.68 -6.66 -4.86
N LEU A 151 -18.60 -6.64 -4.08
CA LEU A 151 -18.04 -7.82 -3.42
C LEU A 151 -18.78 -8.20 -2.13
N LEU A 152 -19.63 -7.34 -1.58
CA LEU A 152 -20.53 -7.73 -0.48
C LEU A 152 -21.66 -8.69 -0.93
N ALA A 153 -21.81 -8.95 -2.23
CA ALA A 153 -22.79 -9.90 -2.75
C ALA A 153 -22.28 -11.36 -2.84
N ASP A 154 -20.96 -11.58 -2.93
CA ASP A 154 -20.36 -12.92 -3.02
C ASP A 154 -19.43 -13.15 -1.83
N THR A 155 -20.03 -13.54 -0.72
CA THR A 155 -19.34 -13.96 0.51
C THR A 155 -18.71 -15.33 0.32
N ASP A 156 -17.50 -15.38 -0.27
CA ASP A 156 -16.66 -16.59 -0.20
C ASP A 156 -15.15 -16.32 -0.35
N PHE A 157 -14.67 -15.11 -0.04
CA PHE A 157 -13.23 -14.85 0.00
C PHE A 157 -12.64 -15.29 1.34
N LYS A 158 -12.18 -16.55 1.39
CA LYS A 158 -11.33 -17.08 2.47
C LYS A 158 -9.99 -16.34 2.49
N VAL A 159 -9.92 -15.28 3.26
CA VAL A 159 -8.64 -14.86 3.86
C VAL A 159 -8.31 -15.90 4.95
N PRO A 160 -7.12 -16.52 4.98
CA PRO A 160 -6.74 -17.39 6.09
C PRO A 160 -6.48 -16.52 7.33
N LEU A 161 -7.56 -16.11 8.00
CA LEU A 161 -7.52 -15.51 9.32
C LEU A 161 -7.21 -16.61 10.32
N ASN A 162 -5.93 -16.77 10.64
CA ASN A 162 -5.48 -17.63 11.73
C ASN A 162 -5.78 -16.93 13.07
N ILE A 163 -7.06 -16.85 13.43
CA ILE A 163 -7.50 -16.37 14.74
C ILE A 163 -7.59 -17.59 15.66
N THR A 164 -6.49 -17.89 16.37
CA THR A 164 -6.52 -18.88 17.46
C THR A 164 -7.41 -18.33 18.58
N ARG A 165 -8.67 -18.78 18.64
CA ARG A 165 -9.57 -18.53 19.77
C ARG A 165 -9.06 -19.29 21.01
N ASN A 166 -8.28 -18.62 21.86
CA ASN A 166 -8.12 -19.04 23.25
C ASN A 166 -9.27 -18.48 24.07
N GLY A 167 -10.44 -19.11 23.96
CA GLY A 167 -11.58 -18.88 24.84
C GLY A 167 -11.69 -20.02 25.85
N GLY A 168 -11.19 -19.80 27.06
CA GLY A 168 -11.34 -20.72 28.19
C GLY A 168 -12.81 -20.92 28.54
N SER A 169 -13.24 -22.18 28.60
CA SER A 169 -14.51 -22.58 29.20
C SER A 169 -14.28 -22.85 30.69
N LEU A 170 -14.86 -22.02 31.55
CA LEU A 170 -15.13 -22.37 32.95
C LEU A 170 -16.32 -23.34 32.98
N PRO A 171 -16.26 -24.46 33.73
CA PRO A 171 -17.41 -25.34 33.87
C PRO A 171 -18.43 -24.76 34.87
N PRO A 172 -19.74 -25.04 34.69
CA PRO A 172 -20.78 -24.56 35.59
C PRO A 172 -20.75 -25.30 36.94
N ARG A 173 -21.31 -24.63 37.94
CA ARG A 173 -21.33 -24.98 39.38
C ARG A 173 -21.87 -26.37 39.71
#